data_AF-A0A9D7V9R9-F1
#
_entry.id   AF-A0A9D7V9R9-F1
#
_cell.length_a   1.000
_cell.length_b   1.000
_cell.length_c   1.000
_cell.angle_alpha   90.00
_cell.angle_beta   90.00
_cell.angle_gamma   90.00
#
_symmetry.space_group_name_H-M   'P 1'
#
loop_
_entity.id
_entity.type
_entity.pdbx_description
1 polymer ?
#
loop_
_entity_poly.entity_id
_entity_poly.type
_entity_poly.pdbx_seq_one_letter_code
_entity_poly.pdbx_strand_id
1 'polypeptide(L)' 'MPSIVEHEALKARIKELSHQAAQLSNQSVEVSKVDRKQGLDLMRQARDASKQCLALIQELKRLQAA' A
#
# COMPACT_ATOMS: atom_id res chain seq x y z
N MET A 1 -19.09 -13.82 12.31
CA MET A 1 -18.24 -12.71 12.75
C MET A 1 -16.83 -12.98 12.26
N PRO A 2 -16.18 -12.04 11.57
CA PRO A 2 -14.77 -12.18 11.21
C PRO A 2 -13.92 -12.42 12.47
N SER A 3 -12.92 -13.28 12.33
CA SER A 3 -12.05 -13.70 13.42
C SER A 3 -11.09 -12.57 13.81
N ILE A 4 -10.74 -12.46 15.10
CA ILE A 4 -9.69 -11.52 15.59
C ILE A 4 -8.39 -11.68 14.78
N VAL A 5 -8.08 -12.91 14.36
CA VAL A 5 -6.91 -13.24 13.53
C VAL A 5 -6.98 -12.59 12.15
N GLU A 6 -8.16 -12.50 11.53
CA GLU A 6 -8.36 -11.85 10.23
C GLU A 6 -8.16 -10.33 10.32
N HIS A 7 -8.59 -9.72 11.43
CA HIS A 7 -8.40 -8.28 11.67
C HIS A 7 -6.92 -7.92 11.84
N GLU A 8 -6.17 -8.75 12.57
CA GLU A 8 -4.73 -8.52 12.76
C GLU A 8 -3.94 -8.75 11.46
N ALA A 9 -4.29 -9.78 10.69
CA ALA A 9 -3.69 -10.02 9.37
C ALA A 9 -3.94 -8.85 8.41
N LEU A 10 -5.17 -8.31 8.38
CA LEU A 10 -5.49 -7.12 7.58
C LEU A 10 -4.66 -5.91 7.99
N LYS A 11 -4.56 -5.62 9.29
CA LYS A 11 -3.73 -4.52 9.81
C LYS A 11 -2.26 -4.68 9.44
N ALA A 12 -1.71 -5.88 9.56
CA ALA A 12 -0.34 -6.17 9.18
C ALA A 12 -0.12 -5.90 7.68
N ARG A 13 -1.03 -6.36 6.83
CA ARG A 13 -0.94 -6.15 5.37
C ARG A 13 -1.09 -4.68 4.97
N ILE A 14 -1.97 -3.93 5.64
CA ILE A 14 -2.10 -2.47 5.45
C ILE A 14 -0.78 -1.76 5.79
N LYS A 15 -0.13 -2.15 6.89
CA LYS A 15 1.16 -1.58 7.31
C LYS A 15 2.26 -1.88 6.28
N GLU A 16 2.32 -3.11 5.80
CA GLU A 16 3.29 -3.52 4.78
C GLU A 16 3.10 -2.75 3.47
N LEU A 17 1.87 -2.69 2.95
CA LEU A 17 1.56 -1.98 1.69
C LEU A 17 1.79 -0.47 1.81
N SER A 18 1.48 0.13 2.96
CA SER A 18 1.76 1.56 3.18
C SER A 18 3.26 1.85 3.22
N HIS A 19 4.05 0.98 3.85
CA HIS A 19 5.51 1.08 3.82
C HIS A 19 6.07 0.92 2.40
N GLN A 20 5.61 -0.10 1.67
CA GLN A 20 6.03 -0.36 0.30
C GLN A 20 5.69 0.81 -0.62
N ALA A 21 4.49 1.38 -0.51
CA ALA A 21 4.10 2.55 -1.28
C ALA A 21 5.00 3.76 -1.00
N ALA A 22 5.33 4.02 0.27
CA ALA A 22 6.23 5.10 0.65
C ALA A 22 7.66 4.89 0.12
N GLN A 23 8.20 3.67 0.23
CA GLN A 23 9.52 3.33 -0.28
C GLN A 23 9.60 3.50 -1.80
N LEU A 24 8.63 2.95 -2.53
CA LEU A 24 8.55 3.07 -3.99
C LEU A 24 8.40 4.53 -4.43
N SER A 25 7.59 5.32 -3.71
CA SER A 25 7.44 6.75 -3.98
C SER A 25 8.76 7.49 -3.81
N ASN A 26 9.46 7.28 -2.70
CA ASN A 26 10.76 7.91 -2.44
C ASN A 26 11.81 7.47 -3.47
N GLN A 27 11.84 6.17 -3.80
CA GLN A 27 12.74 5.65 -4.82
C GLN A 27 12.43 6.23 -6.20
N SER A 28 11.15 6.44 -6.54
CA SER A 28 10.76 7.07 -7.80
C SER A 28 11.36 8.46 -7.96
N VAL A 29 11.40 9.25 -6.89
CA VAL A 29 11.96 10.60 -6.88
C VAL A 29 13.46 10.55 -7.19
N GLU A 30 14.20 9.69 -6.50
CA GLU A 30 15.65 9.56 -6.70
C GLU A 30 16.00 8.99 -8.08
N VAL A 31 15.32 7.93 -8.49
CA VAL A 31 15.56 7.27 -9.79
C VAL A 31 15.19 8.17 -10.95
N SER A 32 14.12 8.97 -10.84
CA SER A 32 13.68 9.86 -11.92
C SER A 32 14.70 10.93 -12.32
N LYS A 33 15.68 11.23 -11.44
CA LYS A 33 16.79 12.16 -11.72
C LYS A 33 17.77 11.60 -12.76
N VAL A 34 17.85 10.27 -12.89
CA VAL A 34 18.79 9.58 -13.77
C VAL A 34 18.07 8.80 -14.87
N ASP A 35 16.96 8.14 -14.53
CA ASP A 35 16.07 7.44 -15.45
C ASP A 35 14.61 7.79 -15.16
N ARG A 36 14.07 8.70 -15.97
CA ARG A 36 12.69 9.15 -15.86
C ARG A 36 11.68 8.03 -16.08
N LYS A 37 11.95 7.08 -16.98
CA LYS A 37 11.02 5.99 -17.29
C LYS A 37 10.93 5.05 -16.09
N GLN A 38 12.07 4.63 -15.55
CA GLN A 38 12.13 3.79 -14.37
C GLN A 38 11.49 4.48 -13.15
N GLY A 39 11.70 5.79 -12.98
CA GLY A 39 11.01 6.59 -11.96
C GLY A 39 9.48 6.54 -12.11
N LEU A 40 8.95 6.71 -13.32
CA LEU A 40 7.51 6.61 -13.56
C LEU A 40 6.94 5.22 -13.27
N ASP A 41 7.69 4.16 -13.60
CA ASP A 41 7.28 2.78 -13.30
C ASP A 41 7.25 2.51 -11.78
N LEU A 42 8.21 3.03 -11.02
CA LEU A 42 8.19 2.99 -9.55
C LEU A 42 7.00 3.77 -8.98
N MET A 43 6.69 4.94 -9.53
CA MET A 43 5.53 5.75 -9.11
C MET A 43 4.21 5.01 -9.37
N ARG A 44 4.10 4.29 -10.50
CA ARG A 44 2.94 3.43 -10.79
C ARG A 44 2.80 2.31 -9.75
N GLN A 45 3.89 1.62 -9.43
CA GLN A 45 3.89 0.59 -8.39
C GLN A 45 3.50 1.15 -7.02
N ALA A 46 4.01 2.34 -6.65
CA ALA A 46 3.64 3.02 -5.41
C ALA A 46 2.13 3.32 -5.36
N ARG A 47 1.56 3.79 -6.47
CA ARG A 47 0.12 4.06 -6.60
C ARG A 47 -0.71 2.79 -6.45
N ASP A 48 -0.28 1.69 -7.06
CA ASP A 48 -1.00 0.42 -6.98
C ASP A 48 -0.96 -0.19 -5.58
N ALA A 49 0.20 -0.14 -4.90
CA ALA A 49 0.32 -0.51 -3.49
C ALA A 49 -0.57 0.36 -2.59
N SER A 50 -0.63 1.67 -2.86
CA SER A 50 -1.51 2.59 -2.14
C SER A 50 -2.99 2.28 -2.35
N LYS A 51 -3.42 1.97 -3.58
CA LYS A 51 -4.81 1.55 -3.87
C LYS A 51 -5.18 0.27 -3.14
N GLN A 52 -4.30 -0.73 -3.15
CA GLN A 52 -4.51 -1.98 -2.42
C GLN A 52 -4.62 -1.72 -0.91
N CYS A 53 -3.76 -0.86 -0.36
CA CYS A 53 -3.81 -0.44 1.04
C CYS A 53 -5.17 0.19 1.39
N LEU A 54 -5.66 1.13 0.56
CA LEU A 54 -6.96 1.77 0.75
C LEU A 54 -8.13 0.77 0.71
N ALA A 55 -8.10 -0.20 -0.20
CA ALA A 55 -9.12 -1.24 -0.29
C ALA A 55 -9.16 -2.08 1.00
N LEU A 56 -8.00 -2.47 1.54
CA LEU A 56 -7.92 -3.23 2.80
C LEU A 56 -8.35 -2.39 4.01
N ILE A 57 -8.06 -1.08 4.03
CA ILE A 57 -8.57 -0.17 5.07
C ILE A 57 -10.10 -0.11 5.03
N GLN A 58 -10.70 -0.03 3.85
CA GLN A 58 -12.15 -0.04 3.71
C GLN A 58 -12.75 -1.36 4.17
N GLU A 59 -12.12 -2.48 3.84
CA GLU A 59 -12.56 -3.79 4.30
C GLU A 59 -12.47 -3.93 5.82
N LEU A 60 -11.35 -3.54 6.42
CA LEU A 60 -11.20 -3.54 7.88
C LEU A 60 -12.29 -2.70 8.57
N LYS A 61 -12.64 -1.55 8.00
CA LYS A 61 -13.74 -0.71 8.53
C LYS A 61 -15.09 -1.41 8.44
N ARG A 62 -15.37 -2.14 7.35
CA ARG A 62 -16.61 -2.93 7.22
C ARG A 62 -16.68 -4.03 8.27
N LEU A 63 -15.58 -4.75 8.48
CA LEU A 63 -15.51 -5.83 9.47
C LEU A 63 -15.62 -5.32 10.91
N GLN A 64 -15.22 -4.08 11.19
CA GLN A 64 -15.38 -3.44 12.50
C GLN A 64 -16.78 -2.88 12.75
N ALA A 65 -17.58 -2.65 11.70
CA ALA A 65 -18.94 -2.13 11.78
C ALA A 65 -20.02 -3.24 11.77
N ALA A 66 -19.61 -4.50 11.56
CA ALA A 66 -20.44 -5.70 11.53
C ALA A 66 -20.33 -6.50 12.83
#